data_AF-A0A831W8B8-F1
#
_entry.id   AF-A0A831W8B8-F1
#
_cell.length_a   1.000
_cell.length_b   1.000
_cell.length_c   1.000
_cell.angle_alpha   90.00
_cell.angle_beta   90.00
_cell.angle_gamma   90.00
#
_symmetry.space_group_name_H-M   'P 1'
#
loop_
_entity.id
_entity.type
_entity.pdbx_description
1 polymer ?
#
loop_
_entity_poly.entity_id
_entity_poly.type
_entity_poly.pdbx_seq_one_letter_code
_entity_poly.pdbx_strand_id
1 'polypeptide(L)'
;MSKPAIMQPTVGAIHTLQADDLAGAEALYGPAAPGEDPIRMAIEEPFDGDTKSGISTFRGWVVAKNPLSSLTLYRDGTLFGQLDHNGKRPDVAGKFPDYPGSLNSGFAFATNFGDFSAGAHQYRLVARDNQGNLLEKTVSFSISRYDNAFVKDDSLVSLRNASISSPAGNDIRIDGMEHDGKEYRVILRWKKAKQGFDPVEIIRTK
;
A
#
# COMPACT_ATOMS: atom_id res chain seq x y z
N MET A 1 -11.35 53.43 -39.34
CA MET A 1 -11.42 51.95 -39.42
C MET A 1 -10.16 51.40 -38.80
N SER A 2 -10.24 50.89 -37.56
CA SER A 2 -9.08 50.36 -36.82
C SER A 2 -8.92 48.88 -37.12
N LYS A 3 -7.73 48.47 -37.57
CA LYS A 3 -7.35 47.08 -37.84
C LYS A 3 -7.12 46.38 -36.48
N PRO A 4 -7.69 45.19 -36.20
CA PRO A 4 -7.45 44.54 -34.92
C PRO A 4 -6.03 43.97 -34.88
N ALA A 5 -5.34 44.15 -33.75
CA ALA A 5 -4.08 43.47 -33.48
C ALA A 5 -4.33 41.97 -33.32
N ILE A 6 -3.70 41.17 -34.18
CA ILE A 6 -3.61 39.71 -34.04
C ILE A 6 -2.30 39.45 -33.30
N MET A 7 -2.35 39.27 -31.98
CA MET A 7 -1.37 38.52 -31.20
C MET A 7 -1.78 38.53 -29.72
N GLN A 8 -2.38 37.44 -29.27
CA GLN A 8 -2.28 37.02 -27.87
C GLN A 8 -1.34 35.81 -27.86
N PRO A 9 -0.16 35.86 -27.24
CA PRO A 9 0.59 34.66 -26.97
C PRO A 9 -0.06 34.01 -25.75
N THR A 10 -0.96 33.06 -25.96
CA THR A 10 -1.34 32.12 -24.90
C THR A 10 -0.14 31.20 -24.69
N VAL A 11 0.69 31.53 -23.70
CA VAL A 11 1.70 30.59 -23.19
C VAL A 11 0.94 29.50 -22.45
N GLY A 12 0.69 28.39 -23.15
CA GLY A 12 0.14 27.16 -22.58
C GLY A 12 1.10 26.53 -21.58
N ALA A 13 0.55 25.80 -20.62
CA ALA A 13 1.23 25.26 -19.44
C ALA A 13 2.56 24.55 -19.75
N ILE A 14 3.64 25.07 -19.17
CA ILE A 14 5.05 24.62 -19.27
C ILE A 14 5.34 23.27 -18.58
N HIS A 15 4.32 22.49 -18.25
CA HIS A 15 4.44 21.26 -17.47
C HIS A 15 4.11 19.99 -18.26
N THR A 16 3.66 20.12 -19.51
CA THR A 16 3.41 18.98 -20.39
C THR A 16 4.41 19.01 -21.53
N LEU A 17 5.32 18.04 -21.55
CA LEU A 17 6.29 17.89 -22.64
C LEU A 17 5.53 17.77 -23.96
N GLN A 18 5.84 18.65 -24.92
CA GLN A 18 5.25 18.59 -26.25
C GLN A 18 5.92 17.47 -27.05
N ALA A 19 5.22 16.98 -28.08
CA ALA A 19 5.76 15.93 -28.96
C ALA A 19 7.10 16.37 -29.60
N ASP A 20 7.23 17.66 -29.90
CA ASP A 20 8.44 18.25 -30.46
C ASP A 20 9.59 18.27 -29.44
N ASP A 21 9.32 18.45 -28.15
CA ASP A 21 10.33 18.38 -27.08
C ASP A 21 10.91 16.96 -26.98
N LEU A 22 10.04 15.95 -27.07
CA LEU A 22 10.43 14.55 -27.03
C LEU A 22 11.23 14.16 -28.29
N ALA A 23 10.76 14.60 -29.47
CA ALA A 23 11.46 14.36 -30.74
C ALA A 23 12.83 15.05 -30.79
N GLY A 24 12.95 16.26 -30.25
CA GLY A 24 14.21 16.98 -30.12
C GLY A 24 15.21 16.25 -29.22
N ALA A 25 14.74 15.71 -28.09
CA ALA A 25 15.57 14.89 -27.20
C ALA A 25 16.02 13.58 -27.86
N GLU A 26 15.13 12.88 -28.56
CA GLU A 26 15.47 11.64 -29.28
C GLU A 26 16.49 11.88 -30.41
N ALA A 27 16.39 13.01 -31.12
CA ALA A 27 17.33 13.36 -32.18
C ALA A 27 18.74 13.70 -31.66
N LEU A 28 18.85 14.24 -30.44
CA LEU A 28 20.12 14.62 -29.82
C LEU A 28 20.78 13.47 -29.07
N TYR A 29 19.98 12.59 -28.43
CA TYR A 29 20.48 11.57 -27.50
C TYR A 29 20.23 10.13 -27.98
N GLY A 30 19.56 9.94 -29.12
CA GLY A 30 19.12 8.63 -29.61
C GLY A 30 17.92 8.09 -28.84
N PRO A 31 17.32 6.96 -29.28
CA PRO A 31 16.33 6.26 -28.48
C PRO A 31 16.99 5.80 -27.18
N ALA A 32 16.33 6.04 -26.04
CA ALA A 32 16.74 5.40 -24.80
C ALA A 32 16.78 3.89 -25.05
N ALA A 33 17.97 3.28 -24.94
CA ALA A 33 18.07 1.82 -24.92
C ALA A 33 17.10 1.31 -23.84
N PRO A 34 16.41 0.17 -24.02
CA PRO A 34 15.59 -0.40 -22.95
C PRO A 34 16.52 -0.82 -21.82
N GLY A 35 16.85 0.14 -20.95
CA GLY A 35 17.60 -0.10 -19.73
C GLY A 35 16.72 -0.89 -18.78
N GLU A 36 17.33 -1.72 -17.94
CA GLU A 36 16.61 -2.30 -16.82
C GLU A 36 15.96 -1.20 -15.97
N ASP A 37 14.74 -1.44 -15.48
CA ASP A 37 14.02 -0.48 -14.64
C ASP A 37 14.93 0.04 -13.50
N PRO A 38 15.19 1.35 -13.41
CA PRO A 38 16.17 1.87 -12.46
C PRO A 38 15.74 1.67 -11.00
N ILE A 39 14.44 1.48 -10.76
CA ILE A 39 13.84 1.19 -9.46
C ILE A 39 12.82 0.06 -9.65
N ARG A 40 12.80 -0.90 -8.73
CA ARG A 40 11.73 -1.90 -8.61
C ARG A 40 11.26 -1.96 -7.17
N MET A 41 9.96 -2.14 -6.96
CA MET A 41 9.41 -2.29 -5.62
C MET A 41 8.10 -3.07 -5.60
N ALA A 42 7.77 -3.59 -4.42
CA ALA A 42 6.47 -4.17 -4.14
C ALA A 42 6.01 -3.78 -2.74
N ILE A 43 4.70 -3.51 -2.61
CA ILE A 43 4.01 -3.53 -1.34
C ILE A 43 3.43 -4.95 -1.22
N GLU A 44 3.88 -5.70 -0.22
CA GLU A 44 3.48 -7.09 0.00
C GLU A 44 2.34 -7.19 1.02
N GLU A 45 2.21 -6.21 1.92
CA GLU A 45 1.11 -6.10 2.85
C GLU A 45 0.83 -4.64 3.21
N PRO A 46 -0.44 -4.19 3.18
CA PRO A 46 -1.58 -4.84 2.54
C PRO A 46 -1.37 -4.93 1.01
N PHE A 47 -2.04 -5.88 0.35
CA PHE A 47 -2.09 -5.99 -1.11
C PHE A 47 -3.47 -5.56 -1.64
N ASP A 48 -3.59 -5.42 -2.96
CA ASP A 48 -4.85 -5.00 -3.58
C ASP A 48 -6.00 -5.97 -3.26
N GLY A 49 -7.10 -5.42 -2.75
CA GLY A 49 -8.28 -6.17 -2.34
C GLY A 49 -8.13 -6.90 -0.99
N ASP A 50 -7.05 -6.64 -0.24
CA ASP A 50 -6.91 -7.21 1.10
C ASP A 50 -7.88 -6.56 2.10
N THR A 51 -8.12 -7.26 3.20
CA THR A 51 -8.89 -6.74 4.35
C THR A 51 -8.01 -6.77 5.59
N LYS A 52 -7.94 -5.65 6.30
CA LYS A 52 -7.18 -5.51 7.54
C LYS A 52 -8.08 -5.22 8.72
N SER A 53 -7.60 -5.65 9.88
CA SER A 53 -8.22 -5.48 11.19
C SER A 53 -7.14 -5.47 12.26
N GLY A 54 -7.39 -4.80 13.38
CA GLY A 54 -6.51 -4.79 14.56
C GLY A 54 -5.05 -4.43 14.23
N ILE A 55 -4.11 -5.00 14.98
CA ILE A 55 -2.68 -4.76 14.77
C ILE A 55 -2.15 -5.73 13.71
N SER A 56 -1.56 -5.19 12.65
CA SER A 56 -0.90 -5.96 11.60
C SER A 56 0.26 -5.16 11.00
N THR A 57 0.80 -5.64 9.88
CA THR A 57 2.04 -5.11 9.32
C THR A 57 1.79 -4.45 7.97
N PHE A 58 2.46 -3.31 7.74
CA PHE A 58 2.75 -2.81 6.40
C PHE A 58 4.17 -3.26 6.02
N ARG A 59 4.37 -3.92 4.87
CA ARG A 59 5.70 -4.39 4.45
C ARG A 59 5.86 -4.50 2.95
N GLY A 60 7.11 -4.59 2.54
CA GLY A 60 7.50 -4.86 1.17
C GLY A 60 9.01 -4.75 0.98
N TRP A 61 9.40 -4.46 -0.26
CA TRP A 61 10.80 -4.26 -0.62
C TRP A 61 10.94 -3.23 -1.73
N VAL A 62 12.11 -2.59 -1.79
CA VAL A 62 12.52 -1.69 -2.88
C VAL A 62 13.99 -1.94 -3.22
N VAL A 63 14.31 -1.97 -4.51
CA VAL A 63 15.68 -1.99 -5.01
C VAL A 63 15.85 -0.90 -6.07
N ALA A 64 17.03 -0.30 -6.13
CA ALA A 64 17.36 0.72 -7.11
C ALA A 64 18.80 0.56 -7.61
N LYS A 65 19.05 0.92 -8.88
CA LYS A 65 20.39 0.91 -9.49
C LYS A 65 21.24 2.05 -8.96
N ASN A 66 20.61 3.16 -8.59
CA ASN A 66 21.24 4.31 -7.96
C ASN A 66 20.75 4.44 -6.50
N PRO A 67 21.50 5.11 -5.61
CA PRO A 67 21.08 5.35 -4.24
C PRO A 67 19.70 6.02 -4.17
N LEU A 68 18.80 5.43 -3.38
CA LEU A 68 17.50 6.04 -3.09
C LEU A 68 17.69 7.34 -2.30
N SER A 69 17.09 8.42 -2.77
CA SER A 69 17.01 9.70 -2.08
C SER A 69 15.81 9.75 -1.12
N SER A 70 14.73 9.01 -1.43
CA SER A 70 13.59 8.87 -0.53
C SER A 70 12.73 7.65 -0.84
N LEU A 71 12.04 7.16 0.19
CA LEU A 71 10.95 6.20 0.09
C LEU A 71 9.77 6.73 0.92
N THR A 72 8.79 7.33 0.27
CA THR A 72 7.74 8.11 0.94
C THR A 72 6.40 7.38 0.87
N LEU A 73 5.76 7.19 2.01
CA LEU A 73 4.44 6.58 2.12
C LEU A 73 3.36 7.65 2.32
N TYR A 74 2.27 7.50 1.59
CA TYR A 74 1.03 8.26 1.74
C TYR A 74 -0.09 7.29 2.11
N ARG A 75 -0.97 7.73 3.02
CA ARG A 75 -2.21 7.05 3.40
C ARG A 75 -3.38 7.93 3.00
N ASP A 76 -4.28 7.41 2.17
CA ASP A 76 -5.48 8.12 1.71
C ASP A 76 -5.17 9.53 1.18
N GLY A 77 -4.12 9.63 0.37
CA GLY A 77 -3.63 10.89 -0.21
C GLY A 77 -2.83 11.80 0.74
N THR A 78 -2.82 11.51 2.05
CA THR A 78 -2.08 12.29 3.06
C THR A 78 -0.70 11.71 3.31
N LEU A 79 0.33 12.55 3.45
CA LEU A 79 1.68 12.10 3.81
C LEU A 79 1.64 11.34 5.15
N PHE A 80 2.11 10.08 5.12
CA PHE A 80 2.27 9.27 6.31
C PHE A 80 3.69 9.41 6.88
N GLY A 81 4.71 9.33 6.01
CA GLY A 81 6.11 9.50 6.41
C GLY A 81 7.12 8.95 5.42
N GLN A 82 8.40 9.03 5.75
CA GLN A 82 9.48 8.36 5.04
C GLN A 82 9.78 7.00 5.68
N LEU A 83 10.08 5.99 4.86
CA LEU A 83 10.37 4.64 5.28
C LEU A 83 11.85 4.31 5.10
N ASP A 84 12.42 3.67 6.12
CA ASP A 84 13.69 2.96 6.00
C ASP A 84 13.48 1.62 5.29
N HIS A 85 14.48 1.19 4.52
CA HIS A 85 14.40 -0.02 3.69
C HIS A 85 15.60 -0.98 3.88
N ASN A 86 16.15 -1.06 5.10
CA ASN A 86 17.35 -1.85 5.40
C ASN A 86 17.07 -3.29 5.91
N GLY A 87 15.84 -3.77 5.76
CA GLY A 87 15.44 -5.12 6.17
C GLY A 87 16.03 -6.19 5.26
N LYS A 88 16.50 -7.30 5.86
CA LYS A 88 17.12 -8.40 5.11
C LYS A 88 16.09 -9.15 4.25
N ARG A 89 16.41 -9.32 2.96
CA ARG A 89 15.61 -10.01 1.94
C ARG A 89 16.49 -10.84 0.99
N PRO A 90 16.96 -12.02 1.42
CA PRO A 90 17.76 -12.90 0.57
C PRO A 90 17.03 -13.36 -0.71
N ASP A 91 15.71 -13.48 -0.64
CA ASP A 91 14.84 -13.80 -1.77
C ASP A 91 14.84 -12.69 -2.83
N VAL A 92 14.81 -11.42 -2.41
CA VAL A 92 14.91 -10.26 -3.29
C VAL A 92 16.32 -10.16 -3.87
N ALA A 93 17.35 -10.41 -3.07
CA ALA A 93 18.74 -10.44 -3.54
C ALA A 93 18.98 -11.51 -4.61
N GLY A 94 18.44 -12.72 -4.42
CA GLY A 94 18.52 -13.79 -5.42
C GLY A 94 17.77 -13.46 -6.71
N LYS A 95 16.67 -12.71 -6.63
CA LYS A 95 15.88 -12.30 -7.80
C LYS A 95 16.45 -11.08 -8.52
N PHE A 96 17.09 -10.16 -7.79
CA PHE A 96 17.64 -8.90 -8.30
C PHE A 96 19.11 -8.74 -7.89
N PRO A 97 20.01 -9.66 -8.32
CA PRO A 97 21.42 -9.64 -7.91
C PRO A 97 22.16 -8.39 -8.41
N ASP A 98 21.73 -7.84 -9.56
CA ASP A 98 22.37 -6.68 -10.18
C ASP A 98 21.92 -5.33 -9.60
N TYR A 99 21.09 -5.34 -8.55
CA TYR A 99 20.70 -4.13 -7.84
C TYR A 99 21.53 -3.99 -6.57
N PRO A 100 22.33 -2.91 -6.41
CA PRO A 100 23.11 -2.67 -5.21
C PRO A 100 22.25 -2.72 -3.95
N GLY A 101 22.74 -3.42 -2.92
CA GLY A 101 22.05 -3.50 -1.64
C GLY A 101 20.77 -4.33 -1.63
N SER A 102 20.47 -5.12 -2.68
CA SER A 102 19.24 -5.92 -2.77
C SER A 102 19.00 -6.88 -1.59
N LEU A 103 20.05 -7.30 -0.89
CA LEU A 103 19.96 -8.05 0.37
C LEU A 103 19.30 -7.27 1.50
N ASN A 104 19.46 -5.94 1.56
CA ASN A 104 18.87 -5.08 2.58
C ASN A 104 17.88 -4.14 1.89
N SER A 105 16.85 -4.72 1.27
CA SER A 105 15.84 -4.00 0.47
C SER A 105 14.48 -3.88 1.16
N GLY A 106 14.30 -4.57 2.29
CA GLY A 106 13.01 -4.71 2.95
C GLY A 106 12.63 -3.50 3.80
N PHE A 107 11.37 -3.12 3.75
CA PHE A 107 10.77 -2.19 4.72
C PHE A 107 9.60 -2.88 5.42
N ALA A 108 9.41 -2.58 6.70
CA ALA A 108 8.26 -3.07 7.45
C ALA A 108 8.00 -2.20 8.70
N PHE A 109 6.74 -2.01 9.06
CA PHE A 109 6.34 -1.49 10.36
C PHE A 109 5.00 -2.09 10.79
N ALA A 110 4.80 -2.20 12.10
CA ALA A 110 3.51 -2.56 12.68
C ALA A 110 2.58 -1.34 12.71
N THR A 111 1.30 -1.55 12.42
CA THR A 111 0.27 -0.51 12.47
C THR A 111 -1.01 -1.10 13.05
N ASN A 112 -1.72 -0.30 13.84
CA ASN A 112 -3.05 -0.65 14.30
C ASN A 112 -4.09 -0.18 13.26
N PHE A 113 -4.49 -1.10 12.39
CA PHE A 113 -5.58 -0.88 11.44
C PHE A 113 -6.95 -0.75 12.13
N GLY A 114 -7.09 -1.15 13.40
CA GLY A 114 -8.30 -0.90 14.19
C GLY A 114 -8.57 0.59 14.43
N ASP A 115 -7.52 1.42 14.41
CA ASP A 115 -7.63 2.88 14.58
C ASP A 115 -8.07 3.61 13.30
N PHE A 116 -8.18 2.89 12.18
CA PHE A 116 -8.60 3.46 10.91
C PHE A 116 -10.13 3.48 10.87
N SER A 117 -10.72 4.31 10.01
CA SER A 117 -12.16 4.21 9.72
C SER A 117 -12.47 2.85 9.08
N ALA A 118 -13.70 2.35 9.28
CA ALA A 118 -14.14 1.17 8.54
C ALA A 118 -14.35 1.54 7.06
N GLY A 119 -14.11 0.58 6.15
CA GLY A 119 -14.30 0.78 4.71
C GLY A 119 -13.00 0.84 3.91
N ALA A 120 -13.03 1.48 2.74
CA ALA A 120 -11.92 1.49 1.79
C ALA A 120 -10.81 2.46 2.20
N HIS A 121 -9.57 2.01 2.02
CA HIS A 121 -8.34 2.77 2.28
C HIS A 121 -7.32 2.50 1.18
N GLN A 122 -6.33 3.39 1.09
CA GLN A 122 -5.25 3.29 0.12
C GLN A 122 -3.90 3.65 0.74
N TYR A 123 -2.89 2.85 0.41
CA TYR A 123 -1.49 3.25 0.57
C TYR A 123 -0.87 3.53 -0.79
N ARG A 124 -0.09 4.61 -0.87
CA ARG A 124 0.72 4.93 -2.04
C ARG A 124 2.17 5.15 -1.62
N LEU A 125 3.07 4.35 -2.16
CA LEU A 125 4.50 4.38 -1.89
C LEU A 125 5.21 5.00 -3.10
N VAL A 126 6.11 5.95 -2.84
CA VAL A 126 6.87 6.68 -3.87
C VAL A 126 8.35 6.52 -3.57
N ALA A 127 9.07 5.87 -4.46
CA ALA A 127 10.53 5.75 -4.41
C ALA A 127 11.16 6.76 -5.38
N ARG A 128 12.19 7.47 -4.93
CA ARG A 128 13.01 8.36 -5.77
C ARG A 128 14.48 8.05 -5.54
N ASP A 129 15.26 8.03 -6.61
CA ASP A 129 16.72 7.94 -6.53
C ASP A 129 17.39 9.33 -6.68
N ASN A 130 18.71 9.37 -6.58
CA ASN A 130 19.50 10.60 -6.72
C ASN A 130 19.74 11.02 -8.18
N GLN A 131 19.35 10.20 -9.16
CA GLN A 131 19.41 10.50 -10.59
C GLN A 131 18.07 11.04 -11.13
N GLY A 132 17.07 11.21 -10.25
CA GLY A 132 15.75 11.72 -10.61
C GLY A 132 14.76 10.64 -11.07
N ASN A 133 15.13 9.36 -11.03
CA ASN A 133 14.20 8.29 -11.35
C ASN A 133 13.14 8.16 -10.24
N LEU A 134 11.93 7.80 -10.65
CA LEU A 134 10.77 7.73 -9.77
C LEU A 134 9.94 6.50 -10.09
N LEU A 135 9.51 5.78 -9.05
CA LEU A 135 8.52 4.71 -9.17
C LEU A 135 7.45 4.90 -8.09
N GLU A 136 6.18 4.74 -8.46
CA GLU A 136 5.05 4.73 -7.52
C GLU A 136 4.33 3.38 -7.54
N LYS A 137 3.85 2.96 -6.36
CA LYS A 137 2.96 1.81 -6.20
C LYS A 137 1.84 2.18 -5.27
N THR A 138 0.63 1.79 -5.66
CA THR A 138 -0.58 2.04 -4.90
C THR A 138 -1.23 0.70 -4.60
N VAL A 139 -1.68 0.51 -3.37
CA VAL A 139 -2.51 -0.63 -2.96
C VAL A 139 -3.80 -0.14 -2.33
N SER A 140 -4.92 -0.74 -2.72
CA SER A 140 -6.24 -0.46 -2.17
C SER A 140 -6.71 -1.64 -1.33
N PHE A 141 -7.16 -1.37 -0.11
CA PHE A 141 -7.55 -2.40 0.86
C PHE A 141 -8.75 -1.92 1.67
N SER A 142 -9.42 -2.82 2.37
CA SER A 142 -10.53 -2.49 3.26
C SER A 142 -10.17 -2.68 4.72
N ILE A 143 -10.80 -1.89 5.59
CA ILE A 143 -10.74 -2.02 7.04
C ILE A 143 -12.04 -2.60 7.54
N SER A 144 -11.92 -3.72 8.25
CA SER A 144 -12.98 -4.32 9.04
C SER A 144 -12.56 -4.30 10.50
N ARG A 145 -13.35 -3.68 11.37
CA ARG A 145 -12.93 -3.38 12.74
C ARG A 145 -14.09 -3.49 13.73
N TYR A 146 -13.77 -3.76 14.98
CA TYR A 146 -14.66 -3.51 16.10
C TYR A 146 -14.80 -1.99 16.31
N ASP A 147 -15.86 -1.56 16.99
CA ASP A 147 -16.07 -0.14 17.28
C ASP A 147 -14.90 0.45 18.10
N ASN A 148 -14.41 -0.32 19.06
CA ASN A 148 -13.29 0.04 19.92
C ASN A 148 -12.06 -0.76 19.50
N ALA A 149 -11.00 -0.07 19.10
CA ALA A 149 -9.78 -0.68 18.59
C ALA A 149 -8.91 -1.34 19.69
N PHE A 150 -9.19 -1.00 20.96
CA PHE A 150 -8.45 -1.48 22.12
C PHE A 150 -9.41 -1.76 23.27
N VAL A 151 -9.28 -2.94 23.87
CA VAL A 151 -10.00 -3.36 25.07
C VAL A 151 -8.96 -3.67 26.14
N LYS A 152 -9.08 -3.03 27.31
CA LYS A 152 -8.12 -3.20 28.41
C LYS A 152 -8.44 -4.41 29.30
N ASP A 153 -9.73 -4.72 29.44
CA ASP A 153 -10.24 -5.79 30.29
C ASP A 153 -10.74 -6.94 29.41
N ASP A 154 -9.99 -8.04 29.39
CA ASP A 154 -10.27 -9.21 28.57
C ASP A 154 -11.63 -9.85 28.89
N SER A 155 -12.21 -9.60 30.07
CA SER A 155 -13.54 -10.11 30.44
C SER A 155 -14.67 -9.51 29.59
N LEU A 156 -14.41 -8.38 28.92
CA LEU A 156 -15.33 -7.72 28.00
C LEU A 156 -15.36 -8.38 26.60
N VAL A 157 -14.55 -9.42 26.37
CA VAL A 157 -14.58 -10.22 25.14
C VAL A 157 -15.04 -11.63 25.48
N SER A 158 -16.17 -12.07 24.91
CA SER A 158 -16.77 -13.36 25.25
C SER A 158 -17.32 -14.08 24.02
N LEU A 159 -17.05 -15.39 23.99
CA LEU A 159 -17.63 -16.33 23.01
C LEU A 159 -18.66 -17.26 23.64
N ARG A 160 -19.00 -17.10 24.94
CA ARG A 160 -19.82 -18.07 25.69
C ARG A 160 -21.20 -18.30 25.07
N ASN A 161 -21.78 -17.27 24.47
CA ASN A 161 -23.08 -17.32 23.82
C ASN A 161 -22.99 -17.28 22.28
N ALA A 162 -21.77 -17.34 21.73
CA ALA A 162 -21.55 -17.29 20.30
C ALA A 162 -21.77 -18.66 19.66
N SER A 163 -22.15 -18.65 18.39
CA SER A 163 -22.23 -19.85 17.55
C SER A 163 -21.16 -19.82 16.47
N ILE A 164 -20.63 -20.98 16.10
CA ILE A 164 -19.60 -21.14 15.07
C ILE A 164 -20.16 -21.96 13.91
N SER A 165 -19.95 -21.50 12.69
CA SER A 165 -20.33 -22.18 11.45
C SER A 165 -19.26 -22.03 10.37
N SER A 166 -19.31 -22.84 9.31
CA SER A 166 -18.49 -22.66 8.11
C SER A 166 -19.42 -22.39 6.92
N PRO A 167 -19.70 -21.12 6.59
CA PRO A 167 -20.74 -20.77 5.62
C PRO A 167 -20.31 -20.99 4.17
N ALA A 168 -19.01 -20.96 3.87
CA ALA A 168 -18.47 -21.18 2.54
C ALA A 168 -16.97 -21.52 2.58
N GLY A 169 -16.56 -22.45 1.72
CA GLY A 169 -15.15 -22.71 1.40
C GLY A 169 -14.25 -22.88 2.63
N ASN A 170 -13.39 -21.89 2.84
CA ASN A 170 -12.36 -21.83 3.88
C ASN A 170 -12.62 -20.71 4.91
N ASP A 171 -13.89 -20.41 5.18
CA ASP A 171 -14.32 -19.41 6.14
C ASP A 171 -14.82 -20.04 7.45
N ILE A 172 -14.51 -19.38 8.57
CA ILE A 172 -15.09 -19.61 9.88
C ILE A 172 -15.92 -18.39 10.22
N ARG A 173 -17.20 -18.61 10.54
CA ARG A 173 -18.10 -17.55 10.96
C ARG A 173 -18.47 -17.73 12.42
N ILE A 174 -18.35 -16.65 13.17
CA ILE A 174 -18.71 -16.54 14.58
C ILE A 174 -19.87 -15.53 14.67
N ASP A 175 -21.05 -15.97 15.10
CA ASP A 175 -22.20 -15.09 15.34
C ASP A 175 -22.44 -14.94 16.85
N GLY A 176 -22.70 -13.72 17.31
CA GLY A 176 -23.01 -13.44 18.71
C GLY A 176 -21.79 -13.35 19.63
N MET A 177 -20.63 -13.00 19.06
CA MET A 177 -19.42 -12.70 19.85
C MET A 177 -19.61 -11.36 20.56
N GLU A 178 -19.34 -11.31 21.86
CA GLU A 178 -19.32 -10.06 22.61
C GLU A 178 -17.93 -9.42 22.54
N HIS A 179 -17.89 -8.11 22.29
CA HIS A 179 -16.69 -7.29 22.36
C HIS A 179 -17.05 -5.90 22.90
N ASP A 180 -16.63 -5.63 24.14
CA ASP A 180 -16.83 -4.36 24.83
C ASP A 180 -18.32 -3.94 24.91
N GLY A 181 -19.14 -4.87 25.43
CA GLY A 181 -20.57 -4.69 25.66
C GLY A 181 -21.45 -4.69 24.41
N LYS A 182 -20.89 -5.01 23.23
CA LYS A 182 -21.60 -5.08 21.94
C LYS A 182 -21.48 -6.46 21.34
N GLU A 183 -22.48 -6.86 20.55
CA GLU A 183 -22.47 -8.15 19.87
C GLU A 183 -22.03 -8.01 18.41
N TYR A 184 -21.24 -8.96 17.94
CA TYR A 184 -20.68 -8.98 16.60
C TYR A 184 -20.86 -10.33 15.91
N ARG A 185 -20.90 -10.24 14.58
CA ARG A 185 -20.55 -11.32 13.67
C ARG A 185 -19.13 -11.09 13.17
N VAL A 186 -18.32 -12.14 13.20
CA VAL A 186 -16.96 -12.13 12.65
C VAL A 186 -16.81 -13.25 11.63
N ILE A 187 -16.24 -12.95 10.47
CA ILE A 187 -15.81 -13.96 9.49
C ILE A 187 -14.29 -13.95 9.44
N LEU A 188 -13.70 -15.12 9.71
CA LEU A 188 -12.29 -15.39 9.53
C LEU A 188 -12.12 -16.20 8.26
N ARG A 189 -11.12 -15.86 7.43
CA ARG A 189 -10.82 -16.59 6.17
C ARG A 189 -9.39 -17.09 6.16
N TRP A 190 -9.18 -18.32 5.68
CA TRP A 190 -7.84 -18.83 5.46
C TRP A 190 -7.10 -18.02 4.39
N LYS A 191 -5.98 -17.43 4.77
CA LYS A 191 -5.05 -16.68 3.92
C LYS A 191 -3.84 -17.55 3.64
N LYS A 192 -3.78 -18.17 2.46
CA LYS A 192 -2.64 -19.01 2.04
C LYS A 192 -1.29 -18.28 2.16
N ALA A 193 -1.23 -16.99 1.84
CA ALA A 193 0.01 -16.21 1.95
C ALA A 193 0.55 -16.09 3.38
N LYS A 194 -0.32 -16.20 4.40
CA LYS A 194 0.03 -16.16 5.82
C LYS A 194 0.03 -17.52 6.50
N GLN A 195 -0.50 -18.55 5.84
CA GLN A 195 -0.75 -19.87 6.44
C GLN A 195 -1.58 -19.77 7.74
N GLY A 196 -2.61 -18.91 7.74
CA GLY A 196 -3.43 -18.64 8.91
C GLY A 196 -4.78 -18.01 8.55
N PHE A 197 -5.64 -17.83 9.56
CA PHE A 197 -6.94 -17.18 9.42
C PHE A 197 -6.85 -15.71 9.83
N ASP A 198 -7.35 -14.82 8.97
CA ASP A 198 -7.48 -13.38 9.26
C ASP A 198 -8.97 -12.98 9.27
N PRO A 199 -9.36 -11.99 10.09
CA PRO A 199 -10.67 -11.35 9.97
C PRO A 199 -10.83 -10.69 8.59
N VAL A 200 -11.89 -11.07 7.88
CA VAL A 200 -12.31 -10.44 6.62
C VAL A 200 -13.63 -9.68 6.76
N GLU A 201 -14.37 -9.90 7.83
CA GLU A 201 -15.60 -9.19 8.14
C GLU A 201 -15.82 -9.16 9.66
N ILE A 202 -16.20 -8.00 10.18
CA ILE A 202 -16.55 -7.72 11.57
C ILE A 202 -17.73 -6.76 11.49
N ILE A 203 -18.91 -7.24 11.86
CA ILE A 203 -20.16 -6.47 11.78
C ILE A 203 -20.81 -6.49 13.15
N ARG A 204 -21.09 -5.31 13.70
CA ARG A 204 -21.90 -5.16 14.90
C ARG A 204 -23.33 -5.59 14.59
N THR A 205 -23.85 -6.55 15.35
CA THR A 205 -25.21 -7.09 15.19
C THR A 205 -26.19 -6.54 16.21
N LYS A 206 -25.70 -6.09 17.38
CA LYS A 206 -26.47 -5.36 18.40
C LYS A 206 -25.58 -4.34 19.09
#